data_AF-A0A6I1KE25-F1
#
_entry.id   AF-A0A6I1KE25-F1
#
_cell.length_a   1.000
_cell.length_b   1.000
_cell.length_c   1.000
_cell.angle_alpha   90.00
_cell.angle_beta   90.00
_cell.angle_gamma   90.00
#
_symmetry.space_group_name_H-M   'P 1'
#
loop_
_entity.id
_entity.type
_entity.pdbx_description
1 polymer ?
#
loop_
_entity_poly.entity_id
_entity_poly.type
_entity_poly.pdbx_seq_one_letter_code
_entity_poly.pdbx_strand_id
1 'polypeptide(L)'
;MQFNGRSKTRKHGALLDRPVDDDSRCKGCDGACCRSFPNVDLSWSEYEKLKALGANRLHFSLTGHHKLVIENGCEFLADGKCAIYEHRPDVCRRFICRDE
;
A
#
# COMPACT_ATOMS: atom_id res chain seq x y z
N MET A 1 -18.74 10.08 -33.94
CA MET A 1 -17.72 9.55 -33.02
C MET A 1 -18.32 9.49 -31.62
N GLN A 2 -18.43 8.30 -31.02
CA GLN A 2 -19.01 8.14 -29.67
C GLN A 2 -17.87 8.22 -28.63
N PHE A 3 -17.76 9.36 -27.96
CA PHE A 3 -16.90 9.50 -26.79
C PHE A 3 -17.57 8.77 -25.63
N ASN A 4 -17.29 7.48 -25.53
CA ASN A 4 -17.76 6.65 -24.42
C ASN A 4 -17.00 7.10 -23.16
N GLY A 5 -17.64 8.00 -22.40
CA GLY A 5 -17.19 8.46 -21.11
C GLY A 5 -17.08 7.28 -20.16
N ARG A 6 -15.89 6.65 -20.13
CA ARG A 6 -15.45 5.89 -18.96
C ARG A 6 -15.33 6.92 -17.84
N SER A 7 -16.38 7.05 -17.04
CA SER A 7 -16.30 7.62 -15.70
C SER A 7 -15.18 6.87 -14.98
N LYS A 8 -13.97 7.43 -15.04
CA LYS A 8 -12.85 6.99 -14.24
C LYS A 8 -13.23 7.40 -12.83
N THR A 9 -13.94 6.53 -12.11
CA THR A 9 -14.08 6.68 -10.66
C THR A 9 -12.66 6.84 -10.14
N ARG A 10 -12.35 8.04 -9.61
CA ARG A 10 -10.99 8.36 -9.23
C ARG A 10 -10.74 7.64 -7.90
N LYS A 11 -10.19 6.44 -8.00
CA LYS A 11 -9.77 5.66 -6.84
C LYS A 11 -8.56 6.35 -6.23
N HIS A 12 -8.75 6.94 -5.05
CA HIS A 12 -7.68 7.60 -4.32
C HIS A 12 -7.23 6.73 -3.13
N GLY A 13 -5.92 6.58 -2.99
CA GLY A 13 -5.32 6.01 -1.79
C GLY A 13 -5.43 7.01 -0.64
N ALA A 14 -6.07 6.61 0.45
CA ALA A 14 -6.10 7.38 1.70
C ALA A 14 -5.34 6.62 2.79
N LEU A 15 -4.49 7.32 3.53
CA LEU A 15 -3.80 6.80 4.70
C LEU A 15 -4.62 7.15 5.95
N LEU A 16 -5.08 6.13 6.66
CA LEU A 16 -5.77 6.29 7.94
C LEU A 16 -4.78 6.37 9.10
N ASP A 17 -5.24 6.95 10.21
CA ASP A 17 -4.50 6.97 11.47
C ASP A 17 -4.46 5.58 12.12
N ARG A 18 -5.55 4.80 11.99
CA ARG A 18 -5.65 3.41 12.47
C ARG A 18 -5.70 2.38 11.33
N PRO A 19 -5.15 1.18 11.56
CA PRO A 19 -5.26 0.05 10.64
C PRO A 19 -6.73 -0.38 10.55
N VAL A 20 -7.20 -0.62 9.33
CA VAL A 20 -8.52 -1.18 9.05
C VAL A 20 -8.34 -2.50 8.35
N ASP A 21 -8.87 -3.56 8.96
CA ASP A 21 -8.81 -4.93 8.43
C ASP A 21 -9.83 -5.16 7.30
N ASP A 22 -10.07 -4.15 6.47
CA ASP A 22 -10.99 -4.24 5.32
C ASP A 22 -10.19 -4.40 4.03
N ASP A 23 -9.86 -5.65 3.71
CA ASP A 23 -9.16 -5.99 2.46
C ASP A 23 -10.05 -5.79 1.23
N SER A 24 -11.37 -5.75 1.39
CA SER A 24 -12.35 -5.64 0.31
C SER A 24 -12.12 -4.39 -0.53
N ARG A 25 -11.88 -3.24 0.11
CA ARG A 25 -11.55 -2.00 -0.61
C ARG A 25 -10.18 -2.01 -1.26
N CYS A 26 -9.23 -2.70 -0.67
CA CYS A 26 -7.88 -2.79 -1.24
C CYS A 26 -7.84 -3.75 -2.45
N LYS A 27 -8.62 -4.85 -2.44
CA LYS A 27 -8.80 -5.77 -3.57
C LYS A 27 -9.36 -5.09 -4.82
N GLY A 28 -10.23 -4.10 -4.63
CA GLY A 28 -10.81 -3.29 -5.71
C GLY A 28 -9.96 -2.08 -6.12
N CYS A 29 -8.81 -1.83 -5.50
CA CYS A 29 -8.05 -0.58 -5.66
C CYS A 29 -7.05 -0.59 -6.84
N ASP A 30 -6.81 -1.76 -7.46
CA ASP A 30 -5.79 -1.93 -8.51
C ASP A 30 -4.39 -1.42 -8.11
N GLY A 31 -4.10 -1.40 -6.81
CA GLY A 31 -2.85 -0.88 -6.25
C GLY A 31 -2.73 0.64 -6.22
N ALA A 32 -3.81 1.40 -6.40
CA ALA A 32 -3.76 2.87 -6.35
C ALA A 32 -3.21 3.37 -5.00
N CYS A 33 -3.61 2.75 -3.88
CA CYS A 33 -3.08 3.09 -2.56
C CYS A 33 -1.57 2.87 -2.42
N CYS A 34 -1.03 1.79 -2.98
CA CYS A 34 0.42 1.54 -3.00
C CYS A 34 1.19 2.50 -3.92
N ARG A 35 0.53 3.07 -4.94
CA ARG A 35 1.15 4.05 -5.86
C ARG A 35 0.98 5.49 -5.41
N SER A 36 0.02 5.78 -4.52
CA SER A 36 -0.25 7.13 -4.03
C SER A 36 0.81 7.65 -3.06
N PHE A 37 1.56 6.77 -2.41
CA PHE A 37 2.53 7.14 -1.39
C PHE A 37 3.94 6.66 -1.79
N PRO A 38 4.94 7.55 -1.87
CA PRO A 38 6.29 7.18 -2.28
C PRO A 38 7.08 6.46 -1.18
N ASN A 39 6.72 6.67 0.09
CA ASN A 39 7.31 6.00 1.24
C ASN A 39 6.31 5.97 2.39
N VAL A 40 6.51 5.02 3.30
CA VAL A 40 5.73 4.96 4.54
C VAL A 40 6.63 4.60 5.72
N ASP A 41 6.38 5.27 6.83
CA ASP A 41 7.03 4.98 8.10
C ASP A 41 6.49 3.68 8.70
N LEU A 42 7.43 2.85 9.16
CA LEU A 42 7.25 1.54 9.74
C LEU A 42 7.76 1.54 11.18
N SER A 43 7.06 0.81 12.02
CA SER A 43 7.59 0.32 13.28
C SER A 43 8.56 -0.85 13.05
N TRP A 44 9.35 -1.16 14.08
CA TRP A 44 10.29 -2.30 14.05
C TRP A 44 9.61 -3.62 13.68
N SER A 45 8.46 -3.92 14.31
CA SER A 45 7.69 -5.14 14.04
C SER A 45 7.21 -5.25 12.59
N GLU A 46 6.92 -4.12 11.93
CA GLU A 46 6.48 -4.10 10.53
C GLU A 46 7.66 -4.24 9.58
N TYR A 47 8.80 -3.63 9.91
CA TYR A 47 10.05 -3.82 9.20
C TYR A 47 10.44 -5.31 9.19
N GLU A 48 10.41 -5.98 10.34
CA GLU A 48 10.72 -7.42 10.42
C GLU A 48 9.76 -8.27 9.59
N LYS A 49 8.45 -8.01 9.66
CA LYS A 49 7.45 -8.71 8.83
C LYS A 49 7.73 -8.53 7.34
N LEU A 50 7.94 -7.28 6.89
CA LEU A 50 8.21 -6.99 5.49
C LEU A 50 9.53 -7.63 5.04
N LYS A 51 10.56 -7.58 5.88
CA LYS A 51 11.85 -8.22 5.61
C LYS A 51 11.71 -9.74 5.48
N ALA A 52 10.94 -10.37 6.35
CA ALA A 52 10.65 -11.80 6.31
C ALA A 52 9.84 -12.20 5.06
N LEU A 53 8.97 -11.31 4.56
CA LEU A 53 8.22 -11.49 3.32
C LEU A 53 9.08 -11.28 2.06
N GLY A 54 10.33 -10.83 2.22
CA GLY A 54 11.26 -10.61 1.11
C GLY A 54 11.31 -9.17 0.60
N ALA A 55 10.87 -8.19 1.40
CA ALA A 55 10.94 -6.79 1.03
C ALA A 55 12.39 -6.34 0.87
N ASN A 56 12.79 -5.96 -0.35
CA ASN A 56 14.12 -5.44 -0.65
C ASN A 56 14.21 -3.93 -0.50
N ARG A 57 13.10 -3.19 -0.59
CA ARG A 57 13.09 -1.71 -0.52
C ARG A 57 12.82 -1.16 0.87
N LEU A 58 13.42 -1.79 1.88
CA LEU A 58 13.33 -1.34 3.26
C LEU A 58 14.50 -0.43 3.62
N HIS A 59 14.21 0.81 3.97
CA HIS A 59 15.18 1.73 4.53
C HIS A 59 15.24 1.56 6.04
N PHE A 60 16.36 1.01 6.51
CA PHE A 60 16.68 0.90 7.92
C PHE A 60 17.30 2.21 8.41
N SER A 61 16.79 2.76 9.52
CA SER A 61 17.32 3.97 10.14
C SER A 61 17.73 3.66 11.58
N LEU A 62 18.96 4.04 11.95
CA LEU A 62 19.52 3.80 13.29
C LEU A 62 19.02 4.80 14.34
N THR A 63 18.60 5.98 13.90
CA THR A 63 18.22 7.12 14.77
C THR A 63 16.80 7.61 14.52
N GLY A 64 16.07 6.96 13.60
CA GLY A 64 14.74 7.37 13.17
C GLY A 64 13.82 6.19 12.91
N HIS A 65 12.66 6.49 12.34
CA HIS A 65 11.69 5.49 11.95
C HIS A 65 12.18 4.70 10.72
N HIS A 66 11.88 3.41 10.71
CA HIS A 66 12.13 2.54 9.55
C HIS A 66 11.17 2.94 8.44
N LYS A 67 11.56 2.83 7.17
CA LYS A 67 10.67 3.22 6.07
C LYS A 67 10.62 2.16 4.99
N LEU A 68 9.45 1.89 4.46
CA LEU A 68 9.30 1.16 3.20
C LEU A 68 9.31 2.18 2.06
N VAL A 69 10.23 2.02 1.11
CA VAL A 69 10.32 2.87 -0.08
C VAL A 69 9.47 2.24 -1.19
N ILE A 70 8.44 2.96 -1.60
CA ILE A 70 7.42 2.54 -2.58
C ILE A 70 7.47 3.43 -3.84
N GLU A 71 8.57 4.18 -4.02
CA GLU A 71 8.73 5.23 -5.05
C GLU A 71 8.45 4.76 -6.49
N ASN A 72 8.62 3.47 -6.79
CA ASN A 72 8.29 2.85 -8.08
C ASN A 72 7.20 1.78 -7.98
N GLY A 73 6.29 1.93 -7.03
CA GLY A 73 5.32 0.92 -6.65
C GLY A 73 5.86 -0.08 -5.63
N CYS A 74 4.92 -0.73 -4.93
CA CYS A 74 5.22 -1.74 -3.93
C CYS A 74 5.69 -3.01 -4.64
N GLU A 75 6.79 -3.60 -4.18
CA GLU A 75 7.33 -4.85 -4.74
C GLU A 75 6.35 -6.03 -4.59
N PHE A 76 5.49 -5.97 -3.57
CA PHE A 76 4.43 -6.94 -3.39
C PHE A 76 3.20 -6.67 -4.26
N LEU A 77 3.13 -5.56 -5.00
CA LEU A 77 1.99 -5.27 -5.86
C LEU A 77 2.15 -6.01 -7.20
N ALA A 78 1.46 -7.15 -7.32
CA ALA A 78 1.38 -7.94 -8.55
C ALA A 78 -0.02 -7.81 -9.16
N ASP A 79 -0.11 -7.43 -10.44
CA ASP A 79 -1.40 -7.32 -11.16
C ASP A 79 -2.44 -6.42 -10.48
N GLY A 80 -1.97 -5.33 -9.83
CA GLY A 80 -2.86 -4.42 -9.08
C GLY A 80 -3.38 -4.98 -7.76
N LYS A 81 -2.86 -6.11 -7.30
CA LYS A 81 -3.20 -6.78 -6.04
C LYS A 81 -1.96 -6.96 -5.18
N CYS A 82 -2.10 -6.85 -3.86
CA CYS A 82 -0.96 -7.16 -2.98
C CYS A 82 -0.77 -8.68 -2.91
N ALA A 83 0.43 -9.18 -3.15
CA ALA A 83 0.76 -10.59 -3.00
C ALA A 83 0.68 -11.06 -1.53
N ILE A 84 0.82 -10.15 -0.58
CA ILE A 84 0.90 -10.44 0.87
C ILE A 84 -0.38 -10.10 1.64
N TYR A 85 -1.58 -10.27 1.05
CA TYR A 85 -2.85 -9.93 1.75
C TYR A 85 -2.91 -10.50 3.17
N GLU A 86 -2.62 -11.79 3.34
CA GLU A 86 -2.68 -12.46 4.65
C GLU A 86 -1.62 -11.96 5.64
N HIS A 87 -0.48 -11.50 5.12
CA HIS A 87 0.64 -11.02 5.92
C HIS A 87 0.77 -9.50 5.93
N ARG A 88 -0.28 -8.77 5.53
CA ARG A 88 -0.26 -7.31 5.50
C ARG A 88 0.07 -6.74 6.87
N PRO A 89 1.16 -5.96 6.99
CA PRO A 89 1.44 -5.23 8.22
C PRO A 89 0.39 -4.13 8.45
N ASP A 90 0.26 -3.66 9.68
CA ASP A 90 -0.70 -2.64 10.09
C ASP A 90 -0.60 -1.37 9.24
N VAL A 91 0.60 -0.93 8.90
CA VAL A 91 0.87 0.17 7.97
C VAL A 91 0.16 -0.02 6.63
N CYS A 92 0.15 -1.24 6.09
CA CYS A 92 -0.56 -1.56 4.85
C CYS A 92 -2.08 -1.57 5.05
N ARG A 93 -2.55 -1.98 6.23
CA ARG A 93 -3.98 -1.96 6.61
C ARG A 93 -4.51 -0.54 6.84
N ARG A 94 -3.64 0.43 7.11
CA ARG A 94 -3.99 1.86 7.17
C ARG A 94 -4.29 2.44 5.79
N PHE A 95 -3.74 1.85 4.72
CA PHE A 95 -4.00 2.30 3.36
C PHE A 95 -5.32 1.72 2.86
N ILE A 96 -6.31 2.59 2.71
CA ILE A 96 -7.60 2.24 2.12
C ILE A 96 -7.77 2.89 0.77
N CYS A 97 -8.56 2.24 -0.09
CA CYS A 97 -9.06 2.87 -1.30
C CYS A 97 -10.40 3.55 -0.99
N ARG A 98 -10.56 4.79 -1.46
CA ARG A 98 -11.88 5.44 -1.52
C ARG A 98 -12.22 5.72 -2.98
N ASP A 99 -13.44 5.36 -3.34
CA ASP A 99 -14.09 5.82 -4.56
C ASP A 99 -14.86 7.09 -4.19
N GLU A 100 -14.56 8.21 -4.85
CA GLU A 100 -15.32 9.47 -4.78
C GLU A 100 -16.25 9.63 -6.00
#